data_AF-A0AAV4A8D0-F1
#
_entry.id   AF-A0AAV4A8D0-F1
#
_cell.length_a   1.000
_cell.length_b   1.000
_cell.length_c   1.000
_cell.angle_alpha   90.00
_cell.angle_beta   90.00
_cell.angle_gamma   90.00
#
_symmetry.space_group_name_H-M   'P 1'
#
loop_
_entity.id
_entity.type
_entity.pdbx_description
1 polymer ?
#
loop_
_entity_poly.entity_id
_entity_poly.type
_entity_poly.pdbx_seq_one_letter_code
_entity_poly.pdbx_strand_id
1 'polypeptide(L)'
;MSVKLVIQDIYSKVAASVGVHLQAKTFISDLLVIQDIYSKVAASIGVHLQAKTFISDRLVIQDIYSKVAASVGVHPQAKTLMSDPLVIQDIYSKVAANVGVHLQVKTFMYDPLVIQDIYSKVAASVGVYLQAKTLMSDPLVIQDIYSKVALSVGVYLQAKTLMSDPLVIQDIYSKVALSVGVHLQVKTFMYDPLVIQDIYSKVAASVGVYLQAKTLMFDPLVIQDIYSKVALSVSVHLQAKTLMSDTLDKNELVKQESYIDENT
;
A
#
# COMPACT_ATOMS: atom_id res chain seq x y z
N MET A 1 -25.42 -9.78 19.78
CA MET A 1 -25.88 -8.42 19.41
C MET A 1 -24.86 -7.92 18.42
N SER A 2 -25.25 -7.68 17.17
CA SER A 2 -24.33 -7.25 16.13
C SER A 2 -24.02 -5.77 16.29
N VAL A 3 -22.76 -5.41 16.53
CA VAL A 3 -22.35 -4.00 16.70
C VAL A 3 -21.85 -3.47 15.36
N LYS A 4 -22.65 -2.64 14.71
CA LYS A 4 -22.29 -1.97 13.45
C LYS A 4 -22.08 -0.48 13.67
N LEU A 5 -20.96 0.05 13.19
CA LEU A 5 -20.66 1.48 13.15
C LEU A 5 -20.44 1.90 11.70
N VAL A 6 -21.27 2.81 11.19
CA VAL A 6 -21.18 3.34 9.84
C VAL A 6 -21.04 4.85 9.92
N ILE A 7 -20.00 5.39 9.26
CA ILE A 7 -19.75 6.81 9.13
C ILE A 7 -19.64 7.10 7.64
N GLN A 8 -20.49 7.97 7.12
CA GLN A 8 -20.58 8.25 5.70
C GLN A 8 -20.96 9.71 5.44
N ASP A 9 -20.85 10.14 4.19
CA ASP A 9 -21.33 11.43 3.69
C ASP A 9 -20.70 12.65 4.39
N ILE A 10 -19.37 12.62 4.57
CA ILE A 10 -18.63 13.74 5.17
C ILE A 10 -18.18 14.70 4.06
N TYR A 11 -18.96 15.77 3.84
CA TYR A 11 -18.66 16.78 2.85
C TYR A 11 -18.20 18.10 3.48
N SER A 12 -17.07 18.62 3.01
CA SER A 12 -16.60 19.95 3.39
C SER A 12 -16.05 20.75 2.21
N LYS A 13 -16.23 22.07 2.27
CA LYS A 13 -15.69 23.00 1.27
C LYS A 13 -14.37 23.63 1.71
N VAL A 14 -14.26 23.96 2.99
CA VAL A 14 -13.07 24.54 3.62
C VAL A 14 -13.04 24.07 5.07
N ALA A 15 -11.97 23.40 5.46
CA ALA A 15 -11.71 23.06 6.86
C ALA A 15 -10.19 23.01 7.10
N ALA A 16 -9.76 23.12 8.35
CA ALA A 16 -8.39 22.76 8.69
C ALA A 16 -8.16 21.26 8.45
N SER A 17 -9.07 20.42 8.92
CA SER A 17 -9.06 18.98 8.71
C SER A 17 -10.47 18.45 8.44
N VAL A 18 -10.57 17.38 7.66
CA VAL A 18 -11.82 16.67 7.37
C VAL A 18 -11.57 15.18 7.54
N GLY A 19 -12.35 14.49 8.35
CA GLY A 19 -12.09 13.07 8.53
C GLY A 19 -12.73 12.47 9.75
N VAL A 20 -12.38 11.20 9.96
CA VAL A 20 -12.82 10.41 11.11
C VAL A 20 -11.64 10.16 12.02
N HIS A 21 -11.83 10.41 13.32
CA HIS A 21 -10.86 10.08 14.35
C HIS A 21 -11.51 9.17 15.39
N LEU A 22 -11.17 7.88 15.36
CA LEU A 22 -11.60 6.89 16.33
C LEU A 22 -10.46 6.62 17.31
N GLN A 23 -10.68 6.87 18.59
CA GLN A 23 -9.71 6.56 19.63
C GLN A 23 -10.35 5.68 20.71
N ALA A 24 -9.80 4.50 20.94
CA ALA A 24 -10.31 3.55 21.91
C ALA A 24 -9.17 2.82 22.63
N LYS A 25 -9.42 2.31 23.83
CA LYS A 25 -8.53 1.29 24.41
C LYS A 25 -8.77 -0.05 23.72
N THR A 26 -10.03 -0.44 23.67
CA THR A 26 -10.51 -1.65 23.01
C THR A 26 -11.69 -1.24 22.14
N PHE A 27 -11.65 -1.63 20.87
CA PHE A 27 -12.78 -1.50 19.94
C PHE A 27 -13.15 -2.90 19.45
N ILE A 28 -14.43 -3.24 19.56
CA ILE A 28 -14.98 -4.50 19.10
C ILE A 28 -16.25 -4.16 18.33
N SER A 29 -16.35 -4.66 17.11
CA SER A 29 -17.52 -4.46 16.25
C SER A 29 -17.67 -5.67 15.33
N ASP A 30 -18.86 -5.88 14.81
CA ASP A 30 -19.06 -6.77 13.67
C ASP A 30 -18.69 -6.03 12.38
N LEU A 31 -18.98 -4.72 12.32
CA LEU A 31 -18.74 -3.94 11.11
C LEU A 31 -18.34 -2.50 11.48
N LEU A 32 -17.24 -2.03 10.91
CA LEU A 32 -16.89 -0.62 10.82
C LEU A 32 -16.79 -0.21 9.35
N VAL A 33 -17.66 0.70 8.91
CA VAL A 33 -17.59 1.31 7.57
C VAL A 33 -17.35 2.80 7.72
N ILE A 34 -16.36 3.31 6.99
CA ILE A 34 -16.08 4.73 6.83
C ILE A 34 -16.00 5.03 5.34
N GLN A 35 -16.92 5.83 4.81
CA GLN A 35 -16.99 6.10 3.38
C GLN A 35 -17.36 7.57 3.07
N ASP A 36 -17.24 7.94 1.80
CA ASP A 36 -17.71 9.21 1.25
C ASP A 36 -17.17 10.44 2.01
N ILE A 37 -15.85 10.50 2.19
CA ILE A 37 -15.16 11.66 2.77
C ILE A 37 -14.66 12.56 1.66
N TYR A 38 -15.30 13.71 1.49
CA TYR A 38 -14.96 14.67 0.47
C TYR A 38 -14.56 16.02 1.05
N SER A 39 -13.45 16.56 0.57
CA SER A 39 -13.09 17.95 0.80
C SER A 39 -12.61 18.68 -0.46
N LYS A 40 -13.10 19.90 -0.66
CA LYS A 40 -12.56 20.76 -1.72
C LYS A 40 -11.21 21.38 -1.31
N VAL A 41 -11.07 21.78 -0.06
CA VAL A 41 -9.85 22.37 0.51
C VAL A 41 -9.75 21.96 1.98
N ALA A 42 -8.67 21.25 2.32
CA ALA A 42 -8.30 21.00 3.71
C ALA A 42 -6.78 21.12 3.90
N ALA A 43 -6.29 21.24 5.13
CA ALA A 43 -4.88 20.93 5.39
C ALA A 43 -4.69 19.41 5.41
N SER A 44 -5.60 18.66 6.03
CA SER A 44 -5.60 17.21 6.01
C SER A 44 -6.98 16.63 5.76
N ILE A 45 -7.03 15.52 5.04
CA ILE A 45 -8.22 14.68 4.93
C ILE A 45 -7.83 13.23 5.26
N GLY A 46 -8.68 12.51 5.98
CA GLY A 46 -8.38 11.11 6.21
C GLY A 46 -9.14 10.43 7.33
N VAL A 47 -8.69 9.21 7.60
CA VAL A 47 -9.22 8.36 8.67
C VAL A 47 -8.08 7.99 9.60
N HIS A 48 -8.27 8.25 10.89
CA HIS A 48 -7.32 7.91 11.95
C HIS A 48 -7.99 6.95 12.93
N LEU A 49 -7.52 5.71 12.97
CA LEU A 49 -8.00 4.70 13.91
C LEU A 49 -6.89 4.40 14.90
N GLN A 50 -7.10 4.71 16.18
CA GLN A 50 -6.12 4.44 17.21
C GLN A 50 -6.73 3.56 18.31
N ALA A 51 -6.19 2.36 18.46
CA ALA A 51 -6.61 1.43 19.51
C ALA A 51 -5.45 0.66 20.13
N LYS A 52 -5.58 0.20 21.38
CA LYS A 52 -4.65 -0.85 21.86
C LYS A 52 -5.04 -2.18 21.22
N THR A 53 -6.31 -2.51 21.27
CA THR A 53 -6.90 -3.69 20.64
C THR A 53 -8.08 -3.25 19.77
N PHE A 54 -8.06 -3.62 18.51
CA PHE A 54 -9.17 -3.42 17.59
C PHE A 54 -9.50 -4.76 16.97
N ILE A 55 -10.75 -5.14 17.10
CA ILE A 55 -11.31 -6.35 16.53
C ILE A 55 -12.55 -5.90 15.77
N SER A 56 -12.61 -6.21 14.50
CA SER A 56 -13.84 -6.08 13.72
C SER A 56 -14.06 -7.39 13.01
N ASP A 57 -15.30 -7.80 12.73
CA ASP A 57 -15.46 -8.80 11.68
C ASP A 57 -15.08 -8.09 10.38
N ARG A 58 -15.66 -6.94 10.04
CA ARG A 58 -15.28 -6.23 8.81
C ARG A 58 -14.94 -4.75 9.01
N LEU A 59 -13.79 -4.33 8.50
CA LEU A 59 -13.38 -2.93 8.40
C LEU A 59 -13.30 -2.49 6.93
N VAL A 60 -14.13 -1.51 6.54
CA VAL A 60 -14.09 -0.90 5.21
C VAL A 60 -13.85 0.60 5.34
N ILE A 61 -12.86 1.10 4.60
CA ILE A 61 -12.59 2.53 4.45
C ILE A 61 -12.51 2.82 2.96
N GLN A 62 -13.43 3.62 2.44
CA GLN A 62 -13.47 3.92 1.01
C GLN A 62 -13.80 5.38 0.72
N ASP A 63 -13.63 5.78 -0.54
CA ASP A 63 -14.15 7.03 -1.07
C ASP A 63 -13.63 8.28 -0.35
N ILE A 64 -12.30 8.40 -0.26
CA ILE A 64 -11.62 9.57 0.33
C ILE A 64 -11.10 10.48 -0.79
N TYR A 65 -11.76 11.61 -0.98
CA TYR A 65 -11.50 12.52 -2.09
C TYR A 65 -11.10 13.90 -1.61
N SER A 66 -10.00 14.42 -2.13
CA SER A 66 -9.65 15.82 -2.00
C SER A 66 -9.21 16.49 -3.30
N LYS A 67 -9.61 17.76 -3.46
CA LYS A 67 -9.06 18.60 -4.53
C LYS A 67 -7.73 19.25 -4.11
N VAL A 68 -7.62 19.72 -2.88
CA VAL A 68 -6.39 20.31 -2.34
C VAL A 68 -6.28 19.93 -0.88
N ALA A 69 -5.23 19.20 -0.53
CA ALA A 69 -4.83 18.92 0.84
C ALA A 69 -3.32 19.09 1.00
N ALA A 70 -2.80 19.17 2.23
CA ALA A 70 -1.39 18.83 2.46
C ALA A 70 -1.24 17.30 2.56
N SER A 71 -2.21 16.60 3.16
CA SER A 71 -2.21 15.13 3.22
C SER A 71 -3.60 14.54 3.01
N VAL A 72 -3.65 13.40 2.32
CA VAL A 72 -4.85 12.56 2.15
C VAL A 72 -4.47 11.15 2.57
N GLY A 73 -5.19 10.53 3.51
CA GLY A 73 -4.86 9.15 3.81
C GLY A 73 -5.58 8.46 4.95
N VAL A 74 -5.18 7.22 5.16
CA VAL A 74 -5.74 6.33 6.17
C VAL A 74 -4.63 5.87 7.09
N HIS A 75 -4.85 6.00 8.40
CA HIS A 75 -3.83 5.81 9.43
C HIS A 75 -4.32 4.91 10.57
N PRO A 76 -4.44 3.58 10.35
CA PRO A 76 -4.76 2.64 11.41
C PRO A 76 -3.51 2.35 12.27
N GLN A 77 -3.66 2.49 13.58
CA GLN A 77 -2.62 2.26 14.56
C GLN A 77 -3.13 1.41 15.71
N ALA A 78 -2.49 0.26 15.93
CA ALA A 78 -2.82 -0.56 17.08
C ALA A 78 -1.68 -1.42 17.64
N LYS A 79 -1.84 -1.92 18.87
CA LYS A 79 -0.98 -3.02 19.34
C LYS A 79 -1.42 -4.32 18.65
N THR A 80 -2.72 -4.55 18.63
CA THR A 80 -3.35 -5.71 18.00
C THR A 80 -4.52 -5.21 17.16
N LEU A 81 -4.49 -5.52 15.88
CA LEU A 81 -5.58 -5.25 14.95
C LEU A 81 -5.97 -6.62 14.36
N MET A 82 -7.23 -7.02 14.48
CA MET A 82 -7.80 -8.20 13.81
C MET A 82 -9.04 -7.81 13.00
N SER A 83 -9.15 -8.28 11.76
CA SER A 83 -10.36 -8.13 10.94
C SER A 83 -10.48 -9.17 9.84
N ASP A 84 -11.70 -9.53 9.48
CA ASP A 84 -12.09 -10.51 8.46
C ASP A 84 -13.27 -9.97 7.59
N PRO A 85 -13.05 -9.02 6.63
CA PRO A 85 -11.80 -8.45 6.08
C PRO A 85 -11.46 -7.00 6.49
N LEU A 86 -10.27 -6.52 6.11
CA LEU A 86 -9.90 -5.09 6.05
C LEU A 86 -9.73 -4.62 4.60
N VAL A 87 -10.53 -3.64 4.20
CA VAL A 87 -10.49 -3.03 2.86
C VAL A 87 -10.27 -1.54 2.97
N ILE A 88 -9.26 -1.03 2.25
CA ILE A 88 -9.04 0.40 2.04
C ILE A 88 -8.99 0.66 0.54
N GLN A 89 -9.91 1.46 0.02
CA GLN A 89 -9.97 1.74 -1.42
C GLN A 89 -10.32 3.20 -1.72
N ASP A 90 -10.15 3.60 -2.97
CA ASP A 90 -10.64 4.86 -3.50
C ASP A 90 -10.10 6.10 -2.76
N ILE A 91 -8.77 6.22 -2.68
CA ILE A 91 -8.09 7.38 -2.10
C ILE A 91 -7.57 8.29 -3.22
N TYR A 92 -8.20 9.44 -3.38
CA TYR A 92 -7.94 10.35 -4.48
C TYR A 92 -7.56 11.75 -4.02
N SER A 93 -6.51 12.29 -4.64
CA SER A 93 -6.14 13.69 -4.51
C SER A 93 -5.82 14.34 -5.85
N LYS A 94 -6.20 15.59 -6.04
CA LYS A 94 -5.66 16.39 -7.14
C LYS A 94 -4.33 17.04 -6.78
N VAL A 95 -4.18 17.54 -5.56
CA VAL A 95 -2.94 18.15 -5.06
C VAL A 95 -2.82 17.82 -3.58
N ALA A 96 -1.79 17.06 -3.21
CA ALA A 96 -1.41 16.87 -1.82
C ALA A 96 0.07 16.57 -1.67
N ALA A 97 0.72 16.98 -0.58
CA ALA A 97 2.09 16.57 -0.35
C ALA A 97 2.19 15.05 -0.22
N ASN A 98 1.27 14.42 0.51
CA ASN A 98 1.25 12.97 0.70
C ASN A 98 -0.15 12.40 0.44
N VAL A 99 -0.22 11.26 -0.25
CA VAL A 99 -1.45 10.51 -0.50
C VAL A 99 -1.20 9.04 -0.22
N GLY A 100 -1.98 8.42 0.67
CA GLY A 100 -1.79 6.98 0.88
C GLY A 100 -2.31 6.39 2.17
N VAL A 101 -1.86 5.17 2.43
CA VAL A 101 -2.20 4.40 3.62
C VAL A 101 -0.94 4.20 4.46
N HIS A 102 -1.03 4.50 5.76
CA HIS A 102 0.03 4.19 6.71
C HIS A 102 -0.52 3.35 7.86
N LEU A 103 -0.16 2.08 7.85
CA LEU A 103 -0.60 1.12 8.84
C LEU A 103 0.57 0.80 9.78
N GLN A 104 0.36 1.01 11.08
CA GLN A 104 1.36 0.73 12.11
C GLN A 104 0.77 -0.15 13.20
N VAL A 105 1.05 -1.45 13.15
CA VAL A 105 0.46 -2.42 14.07
C VAL A 105 1.50 -3.41 14.59
N LYS A 106 1.53 -3.73 15.90
CA LYS A 106 2.48 -4.78 16.36
C LYS A 106 2.09 -6.16 15.84
N THR A 107 0.83 -6.55 16.01
CA THR A 107 0.29 -7.83 15.54
C THR A 107 -0.94 -7.59 14.68
N PHE A 108 -0.88 -8.06 13.44
CA PHE A 108 -1.87 -7.83 12.40
C PHE A 108 -2.41 -9.18 11.90
N MET A 109 -3.65 -9.50 12.31
CA MET A 109 -4.54 -10.64 11.99
C MET A 109 -5.59 -10.39 10.89
N TYR A 110 -5.44 -10.81 9.62
CA TYR A 110 -6.44 -10.47 8.58
C TYR A 110 -6.83 -11.59 7.64
N ASP A 111 -8.06 -11.50 7.14
CA ASP A 111 -8.59 -12.42 6.13
C ASP A 111 -9.69 -11.68 5.30
N PRO A 112 -9.42 -11.12 4.12
CA PRO A 112 -8.19 -10.50 3.58
C PRO A 112 -7.83 -9.10 4.08
N LEU A 113 -6.62 -8.65 3.70
CA LEU A 113 -6.20 -7.23 3.64
C LEU A 113 -6.13 -6.77 2.18
N VAL A 114 -6.95 -5.78 1.81
CA VAL A 114 -6.95 -5.17 0.47
C VAL A 114 -6.72 -3.67 0.57
N ILE A 115 -5.75 -3.17 -0.18
CA ILE A 115 -5.50 -1.74 -0.37
C ILE A 115 -5.43 -1.45 -1.86
N GLN A 116 -6.37 -0.69 -2.39
CA GLN A 116 -6.42 -0.40 -3.83
C GLN A 116 -6.77 1.05 -4.12
N ASP A 117 -6.62 1.43 -5.38
CA ASP A 117 -7.14 2.67 -5.93
C ASP A 117 -6.62 3.93 -5.22
N ILE A 118 -5.29 4.10 -5.19
CA ILE A 118 -4.62 5.27 -4.60
C ILE A 118 -4.08 6.16 -5.72
N TYR A 119 -4.70 7.31 -5.92
CA TYR A 119 -4.38 8.19 -7.04
C TYR A 119 -4.06 9.61 -6.59
N SER A 120 -3.01 10.18 -7.18
CA SER A 120 -2.75 11.61 -7.11
C SER A 120 -2.45 12.23 -8.47
N LYS A 121 -2.86 13.48 -8.68
CA LYS A 121 -2.36 14.26 -9.82
C LYS A 121 -1.01 14.93 -9.52
N VAL A 122 -0.82 15.48 -8.32
CA VAL A 122 0.45 16.07 -7.89
C VAL A 122 0.65 15.74 -6.43
N ALA A 123 1.76 15.07 -6.14
CA ALA A 123 2.21 14.87 -4.77
C ALA A 123 3.72 14.92 -4.60
N ALA A 124 4.17 14.97 -3.35
CA ALA A 124 5.55 14.61 -3.03
C ALA A 124 5.64 13.08 -2.92
N SER A 125 4.70 12.43 -2.24
CA SER A 125 4.65 10.97 -2.14
C SER A 125 3.24 10.41 -2.36
N VAL A 126 3.17 9.26 -3.01
CA VAL A 126 1.96 8.45 -3.17
C VAL A 126 2.27 7.01 -2.84
N GLY A 127 1.52 6.35 -1.97
CA GLY A 127 1.79 4.95 -1.72
C GLY A 127 1.19 4.32 -0.48
N VAL A 128 1.71 3.15 -0.16
CA VAL A 128 1.33 2.36 1.01
C VAL A 128 2.55 2.10 1.88
N TYR A 129 2.40 2.35 3.18
CA TYR A 129 3.39 2.06 4.20
C TYR A 129 2.81 1.10 5.24
N LEU A 130 3.28 -0.14 5.27
CA LEU A 130 2.90 -1.13 6.25
C LEU A 130 4.08 -1.42 7.19
N GLN A 131 3.89 -1.19 8.48
CA GLN A 131 4.88 -1.54 9.49
C GLN A 131 4.25 -2.45 10.55
N ALA A 132 4.82 -3.64 10.69
CA ALA A 132 4.41 -4.58 11.71
C ALA A 132 5.54 -5.36 12.39
N LYS A 133 5.28 -5.92 13.57
CA LYS A 133 6.16 -6.98 14.09
C LYS A 133 5.75 -8.31 13.47
N THR A 134 4.46 -8.62 13.50
CA THR A 134 3.88 -9.81 12.88
C THR A 134 2.72 -9.38 12.02
N LEU A 135 2.76 -9.77 10.75
CA LEU A 135 1.68 -9.61 9.79
C LEU A 135 1.30 -10.99 9.27
N MET A 136 0.02 -11.32 9.41
CA MET A 136 -0.62 -12.53 8.91
C MET A 136 -1.86 -12.10 8.14
N SER A 137 -1.97 -12.53 6.89
CA SER A 137 -3.07 -12.16 5.99
C SER A 137 -3.43 -13.33 5.07
N ASP A 138 -4.69 -13.43 4.68
CA ASP A 138 -5.14 -14.40 3.69
C ASP A 138 -6.21 -13.74 2.80
N PRO A 139 -5.91 -13.21 1.60
CA PRO A 139 -4.64 -12.64 1.08
C PRO A 139 -4.24 -11.25 1.61
N LEU A 140 -3.06 -10.77 1.18
CA LEU A 140 -2.65 -9.36 1.18
C LEU A 140 -2.52 -8.85 -0.25
N VAL A 141 -3.34 -7.85 -0.61
CA VAL A 141 -3.34 -7.25 -1.95
C VAL A 141 -3.11 -5.74 -1.87
N ILE A 142 -2.15 -5.24 -2.64
CA ILE A 142 -1.92 -3.82 -2.87
C ILE A 142 -1.89 -3.56 -4.37
N GLN A 143 -2.83 -2.77 -4.89
CA GLN A 143 -2.90 -2.50 -6.32
C GLN A 143 -3.29 -1.06 -6.65
N ASP A 144 -3.15 -0.68 -7.91
CA ASP A 144 -3.64 0.57 -8.47
C ASP A 144 -3.13 1.82 -7.75
N ILE A 145 -1.79 1.95 -7.66
CA ILE A 145 -1.13 3.12 -7.08
C ILE A 145 -0.58 4.00 -8.18
N TYR A 146 -1.17 5.20 -8.32
CA TYR A 146 -0.92 6.06 -9.46
C TYR A 146 -0.55 7.49 -9.06
N SER A 147 0.43 8.05 -9.76
CA SER A 147 0.63 9.50 -9.79
C SER A 147 0.89 10.06 -11.19
N LYS A 148 0.45 11.30 -11.43
CA LYS A 148 0.94 12.07 -12.58
C LYS A 148 2.31 12.71 -12.30
N VAL A 149 2.49 13.26 -11.11
CA VAL A 149 3.76 13.89 -10.69
C VAL A 149 3.96 13.58 -9.22
N ALA A 150 5.05 12.90 -8.90
CA ALA A 150 5.48 12.61 -7.54
C ALA A 150 6.98 12.85 -7.37
N LEU A 151 7.48 12.93 -6.14
CA LEU A 151 8.87 12.58 -5.88
C LEU A 151 8.98 11.06 -5.76
N SER A 152 8.09 10.42 -5.01
CA SER A 152 8.08 8.95 -4.87
C SER A 152 6.69 8.37 -5.06
N VAL A 153 6.63 7.22 -5.71
CA VAL A 153 5.43 6.36 -5.79
C VAL A 153 5.80 4.95 -5.40
N GLY A 154 5.06 4.31 -4.51
CA GLY A 154 5.38 2.92 -4.21
C GLY A 154 4.75 2.29 -2.99
N VAL A 155 5.25 1.10 -2.69
CA VAL A 155 4.88 0.32 -1.51
C VAL A 155 6.11 0.10 -0.64
N TYR A 156 5.95 0.31 0.65
CA TYR A 156 6.96 -0.02 1.65
C TYR A 156 6.34 -0.92 2.72
N LEU A 157 6.90 -2.12 2.85
CA LEU A 157 6.52 -3.08 3.87
C LEU A 157 7.71 -3.40 4.75
N GLN A 158 7.55 -3.21 6.06
CA GLN A 158 8.53 -3.63 7.05
C GLN A 158 7.89 -4.55 8.09
N ALA A 159 8.41 -5.78 8.19
CA ALA A 159 7.94 -6.76 9.16
C ALA A 159 9.06 -7.58 9.80
N LYS A 160 8.88 -8.05 11.04
CA LYS A 160 9.76 -9.11 11.57
C LYS A 160 9.32 -10.47 11.02
N THR A 161 8.02 -10.71 11.00
CA THR A 161 7.41 -11.90 10.43
C THR A 161 6.27 -11.48 9.55
N LEU A 162 6.29 -11.93 8.31
CA LEU A 162 5.20 -11.79 7.36
C LEU A 162 4.81 -13.19 6.88
N MET A 163 3.54 -13.50 7.02
CA MET A 163 2.89 -14.71 6.53
C MET A 163 1.69 -14.26 5.71
N SER A 164 1.61 -14.68 4.44
CA SER A 164 0.50 -14.27 3.57
C SER A 164 0.21 -15.36 2.55
N ASP A 165 -1.07 -15.55 2.24
CA ASP A 165 -1.51 -16.50 1.22
C ASP A 165 -2.58 -15.83 0.34
N PRO A 166 -2.27 -15.31 -0.87
CA PRO A 166 -1.00 -14.74 -1.38
C PRO A 166 -0.61 -13.34 -0.86
N LEU A 167 0.58 -12.87 -1.28
CA LEU A 167 0.97 -11.44 -1.30
C LEU A 167 1.06 -10.92 -2.75
N VAL A 168 0.22 -9.96 -3.11
CA VAL A 168 0.18 -9.35 -4.44
C VAL A 168 0.43 -7.85 -4.35
N ILE A 169 1.38 -7.35 -5.14
CA ILE A 169 1.63 -5.91 -5.34
C ILE A 169 1.68 -5.63 -6.84
N GLN A 170 0.72 -4.87 -7.36
CA GLN A 170 0.65 -4.61 -8.80
C GLN A 170 0.22 -3.19 -9.14
N ASP A 171 0.35 -2.83 -10.41
CA ASP A 171 -0.18 -1.58 -10.98
C ASP A 171 0.33 -0.32 -10.26
N ILE A 172 1.66 -0.20 -10.13
CA ILE A 172 2.31 0.98 -9.55
C ILE A 172 2.89 1.84 -10.66
N TYR A 173 2.27 3.00 -10.87
CA TYR A 173 2.60 3.87 -11.97
C TYR A 173 2.89 5.31 -11.56
N SER A 174 3.89 5.91 -12.24
CA SER A 174 3.99 7.36 -12.33
C SER A 174 4.24 7.88 -13.74
N LYS A 175 3.69 9.04 -14.09
CA LYS A 175 4.14 9.74 -15.30
C LYS A 175 5.50 10.42 -15.09
N VAL A 176 5.71 11.04 -13.92
CA VAL A 176 6.98 11.68 -13.55
C VAL A 176 7.20 11.43 -12.07
N ALA A 177 8.30 10.77 -11.72
CA ALA A 177 8.75 10.56 -10.36
C ALA A 177 10.25 10.83 -10.22
N LEU A 178 10.75 10.97 -8.99
CA LEU A 178 12.15 10.69 -8.72
C LEU A 178 12.35 9.18 -8.58
N SER A 179 11.48 8.50 -7.83
CA SER A 179 11.50 7.05 -7.67
C SER A 179 10.12 6.41 -7.80
N VAL A 180 10.06 5.22 -8.40
CA VAL A 180 8.89 4.34 -8.39
C VAL A 180 9.31 2.95 -7.95
N GLY A 181 8.60 2.32 -7.02
CA GLY A 181 8.99 0.96 -6.66
C GLY A 181 8.33 0.32 -5.46
N VAL A 182 8.85 -0.86 -5.14
CA VAL A 182 8.42 -1.69 -4.02
C VAL A 182 9.62 -1.98 -3.13
N HIS A 183 9.46 -1.79 -1.82
CA HIS A 183 10.47 -2.06 -0.81
C HIS A 183 9.91 -2.98 0.26
N LEU A 184 10.36 -4.24 0.28
CA LEU A 184 9.99 -5.24 1.27
C LEU A 184 11.20 -5.55 2.16
N GLN A 185 11.11 -5.20 3.44
CA GLN A 185 12.13 -5.52 4.44
C GLN A 185 11.53 -6.43 5.51
N VAL A 186 11.82 -7.73 5.41
CA VAL A 186 11.18 -8.73 6.26
C VAL A 186 12.20 -9.69 6.86
N LYS A 187 12.25 -9.86 8.18
CA LYS A 187 13.22 -10.84 8.75
C LYS A 187 12.86 -12.27 8.33
N THR A 188 11.63 -12.69 8.53
CA THR A 188 11.13 -14.01 8.14
C THR A 188 9.89 -13.85 7.30
N PHE A 189 9.95 -14.34 6.08
CA PHE A 189 8.88 -14.20 5.12
C PHE A 189 8.50 -15.57 4.57
N MET A 190 7.25 -15.96 4.78
CA MET A 190 6.64 -17.22 4.36
C MET A 190 5.39 -16.87 3.56
N TYR A 191 5.27 -17.35 2.33
CA TYR A 191 4.16 -16.96 1.47
C TYR A 191 3.89 -17.99 0.39
N ASP A 192 2.66 -17.93 -0.13
CA ASP A 192 2.18 -18.79 -1.20
C ASP A 192 1.14 -17.99 -1.99
N PRO A 193 1.39 -17.49 -3.22
CA PRO A 193 2.59 -16.87 -3.83
C PRO A 193 2.95 -15.43 -3.41
N LEU A 194 4.12 -14.93 -3.89
CA LEU A 194 4.44 -13.48 -3.99
C LEU A 194 4.47 -13.03 -5.45
N VAL A 195 3.65 -12.05 -5.77
CA VAL A 195 3.62 -11.41 -7.09
C VAL A 195 3.90 -9.92 -6.96
N ILE A 196 4.88 -9.43 -7.72
CA ILE A 196 5.15 -8.01 -7.91
C ILE A 196 5.19 -7.71 -9.42
N GLN A 197 4.22 -6.96 -9.92
CA GLN A 197 4.13 -6.71 -11.36
C GLN A 197 3.70 -5.29 -11.70
N ASP A 198 3.85 -4.90 -12.97
CA ASP A 198 3.36 -3.64 -13.52
C ASP A 198 3.87 -2.40 -12.77
N ILE A 199 5.19 -2.33 -12.58
CA ILE A 199 5.87 -1.21 -11.93
C ILE A 199 6.52 -0.33 -12.99
N TYR A 200 5.89 0.81 -13.28
CA TYR A 200 6.24 1.62 -14.44
C TYR A 200 6.38 3.11 -14.11
N SER A 201 7.37 3.76 -14.73
CA SER A 201 7.37 5.21 -14.85
C SER A 201 7.63 5.69 -16.27
N LYS A 202 6.96 6.75 -16.73
CA LYS A 202 7.40 7.40 -17.98
C LYS A 202 8.74 8.12 -17.80
N VAL A 203 8.95 8.80 -16.66
CA VAL A 203 10.22 9.46 -16.32
C VAL A 203 10.47 9.25 -14.83
N ALA A 204 11.57 8.59 -14.48
CA ALA A 204 12.02 8.44 -13.11
C ALA A 204 13.55 8.52 -13.01
N ALA A 205 14.12 8.93 -11.88
CA ALA A 205 15.54 8.65 -11.66
C ALA A 205 15.75 7.15 -11.43
N SER A 206 14.89 6.52 -10.62
CA SER A 206 14.92 5.09 -10.36
C SER A 206 13.55 4.42 -10.46
N VAL A 207 13.51 3.22 -11.03
CA VAL A 207 12.37 2.31 -10.93
C VAL A 207 12.85 0.96 -10.42
N GLY A 208 12.17 0.35 -9.46
CA GLY A 208 12.61 -0.98 -9.06
C GLY A 208 11.89 -1.65 -7.91
N VAL A 209 12.36 -2.86 -7.63
CA VAL A 209 11.90 -3.72 -6.54
C VAL A 209 13.08 -4.07 -5.66
N TYR A 210 12.94 -3.86 -4.35
CA TYR A 210 13.93 -4.20 -3.34
C TYR A 210 13.30 -5.13 -2.32
N LEU A 211 13.74 -6.39 -2.32
CA LEU A 211 13.33 -7.40 -1.34
C LEU A 211 14.55 -7.79 -0.50
N GLN A 212 14.47 -7.53 0.80
CA GLN A 212 15.47 -7.93 1.77
C GLN A 212 14.84 -8.82 2.84
N ALA A 213 15.35 -10.04 2.94
CA ALA A 213 14.97 -10.98 3.99
C ALA A 213 16.13 -11.74 4.63
N LYS A 214 15.94 -12.19 5.87
CA LYS A 214 16.86 -13.18 6.45
C LYS A 214 16.46 -14.58 5.98
N THR A 215 15.17 -14.89 6.03
CA THR A 215 14.61 -16.16 5.58
C THR A 215 13.45 -15.89 4.65
N LEU A 216 13.52 -16.46 3.46
CA LEU A 216 12.52 -16.37 2.40
C LEU A 216 12.08 -17.80 2.06
N MET A 217 10.80 -18.09 2.26
CA MET A 217 10.15 -19.37 1.95
C MET A 217 8.94 -19.08 1.07
N PHE A 218 8.88 -19.66 -0.13
CA PHE A 218 7.86 -19.31 -1.09
C PHE A 218 7.54 -20.33 -2.17
N ASP A 219 6.32 -20.23 -2.67
CA ASP A 219 5.87 -20.92 -3.88
C ASP A 219 4.74 -20.15 -4.59
N PRO A 220 4.88 -19.67 -5.84
CA PRO A 220 6.05 -19.09 -6.51
C PRO A 220 6.38 -17.62 -6.12
N LEU A 221 7.52 -17.11 -6.61
CA LEU A 221 7.92 -15.69 -6.61
C LEU A 221 7.92 -15.16 -8.07
N VAL A 222 7.07 -14.18 -8.35
CA VAL A 222 6.95 -13.53 -9.66
C VAL A 222 7.31 -12.06 -9.54
N ILE A 223 8.27 -11.59 -10.34
CA ILE A 223 8.60 -10.16 -10.49
C ILE A 223 8.67 -9.84 -11.98
N GLN A 224 7.72 -9.09 -12.51
CA GLN A 224 7.63 -8.81 -13.95
C GLN A 224 7.22 -7.37 -14.25
N ASP A 225 7.39 -6.94 -15.50
CA ASP A 225 6.95 -5.65 -16.02
C ASP A 225 7.44 -4.43 -15.22
N ILE A 226 8.73 -4.46 -14.87
CA ILE A 226 9.45 -3.37 -14.19
C ILE A 226 10.20 -2.54 -15.23
N TYR A 227 9.72 -1.34 -15.55
CA TYR A 227 10.34 -0.53 -16.59
C TYR A 227 10.19 0.98 -16.41
N SER A 228 11.02 1.73 -17.13
CA SER A 228 10.86 3.16 -17.30
C SER A 228 11.22 3.56 -18.72
N LYS A 229 10.51 4.53 -19.31
CA LYS A 229 10.92 5.08 -20.62
C LYS A 229 12.19 5.93 -20.51
N VAL A 230 12.33 6.66 -19.40
CA VAL A 230 13.52 7.46 -19.10
C VAL A 230 13.89 7.21 -17.66
N ALA A 231 15.00 6.52 -17.41
CA ALA A 231 15.56 6.37 -16.07
C ALA A 231 17.08 6.31 -16.00
N LEU A 232 17.61 6.74 -14.86
CA LEU A 232 19.02 6.52 -14.51
C LEU A 232 19.23 5.06 -14.08
N SER A 233 18.24 4.44 -13.43
CA SER A 233 18.29 3.03 -13.05
C SER A 233 16.92 2.36 -13.10
N VAL A 234 16.93 1.12 -13.59
CA VAL A 234 15.83 0.16 -13.43
C VAL A 234 16.43 -1.08 -12.78
N SER A 235 15.91 -1.54 -11.64
CA SER A 235 16.53 -2.65 -10.92
C SER A 235 15.56 -3.53 -10.15
N VAL A 236 15.92 -4.81 -10.04
CA VAL A 236 15.33 -5.76 -9.09
C VAL A 236 16.47 -6.24 -8.20
N HIS A 237 16.32 -6.06 -6.89
CA HIS A 237 17.29 -6.48 -5.90
C HIS A 237 16.66 -7.44 -4.91
N LEU A 238 17.14 -8.69 -4.92
CA LEU A 238 16.74 -9.73 -4.00
C LEU A 238 17.92 -10.10 -3.08
N GLN A 239 17.75 -9.91 -1.79
CA GLN A 239 18.72 -10.30 -0.78
C GLN A 239 18.07 -11.23 0.25
N ALA A 240 18.50 -12.49 0.28
CA ALA A 240 18.08 -13.48 1.29
C ALA A 240 19.29 -14.21 1.88
N LYS A 241 19.34 -14.41 3.20
CA LYS A 241 20.35 -15.30 3.82
C LYS A 241 19.98 -16.77 3.62
N THR A 242 18.70 -17.08 3.66
CA THR A 242 18.16 -18.43 3.43
C THR A 242 17.00 -18.30 2.46
N LEU A 243 17.08 -19.06 1.37
CA LEU A 243 16.09 -19.14 0.31
C LEU A 243 15.60 -20.59 0.25
N MET A 244 14.29 -20.80 0.35
CA MET A 244 13.63 -22.09 0.14
C MET A 244 12.47 -21.87 -0.84
N SER A 245 12.45 -22.64 -1.91
CA SER A 245 11.43 -22.56 -2.95
C SER A 245 11.28 -23.91 -3.61
N ASP A 246 10.03 -24.32 -3.83
CA ASP A 246 9.70 -25.56 -4.55
C ASP A 246 9.82 -25.38 -6.07
N THR A 247 9.77 -24.13 -6.55
CA THR A 247 9.94 -23.77 -7.97
C THR A 247 10.71 -22.45 -8.13
N LEU A 248 11.98 -22.50 -8.57
CA LEU A 248 12.72 -21.32 -9.03
C LEU A 248 12.81 -21.34 -10.56
N ASP A 249 11.80 -20.85 -11.27
CA ASP A 249 11.94 -20.64 -12.72
C ASP A 249 12.82 -19.41 -12.98
N LYS A 250 14.05 -19.65 -13.41
CA LYS A 250 15.05 -18.60 -13.66
C LYS A 250 14.73 -17.74 -14.89
N ASN A 251 13.76 -18.15 -15.71
CA ASN A 251 13.45 -17.50 -16.99
C ASN A 251 12.58 -16.24 -16.87
N GLU A 252 12.00 -15.95 -15.71
CA GLU A 252 11.14 -14.77 -15.52
C GLU A 252 11.80 -13.62 -14.76
N LEU A 253 13.06 -13.76 -14.34
CA LEU A 253 13.66 -12.80 -13.41
C LEU A 253 13.95 -11.41 -14.00
N VAL A 254 14.10 -11.27 -15.32
CA VAL A 254 14.14 -9.96 -16.02
C VAL A 254 13.91 -10.18 -17.52
N LYS A 255 12.79 -9.72 -18.11
CA LYS A 255 12.78 -9.32 -19.53
C LYS A 255 13.22 -7.86 -19.61
N GLN A 256 14.48 -7.65 -19.96
CA GLN A 256 15.01 -6.31 -20.18
C GLN A 256 14.71 -5.90 -21.62
N GLU A 257 13.48 -5.45 -21.90
CA GLU A 257 13.21 -4.71 -23.13
C GLU A 257 13.63 -3.25 -22.90
N SER A 258 14.92 -2.97 -23.06
CA SER A 258 15.38 -1.60 -23.25
C SER A 258 14.94 -1.14 -24.64
N TYR A 259 13.74 -0.58 -24.76
CA TYR A 259 13.37 0.17 -25.95
C TYR A 259 14.01 1.56 -25.86
N ILE A 260 15.26 1.67 -26.29
CA ILE A 260 15.82 2.96 -26.68
C ILE A 260 15.14 3.29 -28.02
N ASP A 261 14.14 4.17 -27.97
CA ASP A 261 13.59 4.73 -29.20
C ASP A 261 14.67 5.65 -29.81
N GLU A 262 15.48 5.11 -30.73
CA GLU A 262 16.50 5.87 -31.46
C GLU A 262 15.90 6.83 -32.51
N ASN A 263 14.58 7.04 -32.53
CA ASN A 263 13.96 8.01 -33.41
C ASN A 263 13.02 8.94 -32.63
N THR A 264 13.47 10.16 -32.33
CA THR A 264 12.88 11.47 -32.70
C THR A 264 13.19 12.54 -31.65
#